data_AF-A0A5N9EQA1-F1
#
_entry.id   AF-A0A5N9EQA1-F1
#
_cell.length_a   1.000
_cell.length_b   1.000
_cell.length_c   1.000
_cell.angle_alpha   90.00
_cell.angle_beta   90.00
_cell.angle_gamma   90.00
#
_symmetry.space_group_name_H-M   'P 1'
#
loop_
_entity.id
_entity.type
_entity.pdbx_description
1 polymer ?
#
loop_
_entity_poly.entity_id
_entity_poly.type
_entity_poly.pdbx_seq_one_letter_code
_entity_poly.pdbx_strand_id
1 'polypeptide(L)'
;MLRFLQAIIIGSLIPFIAILPPIIHFFTGPIGPFIGGLIAGTITKSDPLKAMLLSLGITISVFLYFFIAIVVFGESLSLVPDDFSLGGILITSILFIYILGLSLLGTIIGGYNSQKNK
;
A
#
# COMPACT_ATOMS: atom_id res chain seq x y z
N MET A 1 -18.01 -5.95 -7.67
CA MET A 1 -17.42 -4.60 -7.85
C MET A 1 -17.28 -3.84 -6.54
N LEU A 2 -18.35 -3.62 -5.78
CA LEU A 2 -18.29 -2.89 -4.49
C LEU A 2 -17.29 -3.49 -3.48
N ARG A 3 -17.30 -4.82 -3.30
CA ARG A 3 -16.36 -5.53 -2.40
C ARG A 3 -14.89 -5.40 -2.82
N PHE A 4 -14.64 -5.19 -4.10
CA PHE A 4 -13.29 -5.03 -4.63
C PHE A 4 -12.72 -3.65 -4.28
N LEU A 5 -13.53 -2.60 -4.48
CA LEU A 5 -13.20 -1.23 -4.06
C LEU A 5 -13.03 -1.14 -2.54
N GLN A 6 -13.93 -1.75 -1.77
CA GLN A 6 -13.81 -1.80 -0.31
C GLN A 6 -12.50 -2.48 0.14
N ALA A 7 -12.11 -3.57 -0.52
CA ALA A 7 -10.86 -4.26 -0.22
C ALA A 7 -9.63 -3.40 -0.53
N ILE A 8 -9.65 -2.63 -1.63
CA ILE A 8 -8.58 -1.67 -1.94
C ILE A 8 -8.49 -0.60 -0.85
N ILE A 9 -9.61 0.01 -0.46
CA ILE A 9 -9.64 1.09 0.55
C ILE A 9 -9.15 0.58 1.91
N ILE A 10 -9.67 -0.57 2.37
CA ILE A 10 -9.24 -1.16 3.65
C ILE A 10 -7.76 -1.54 3.57
N GLY A 11 -7.36 -2.17 2.46
CA GLY A 11 -5.99 -2.61 2.22
C GLY A 11 -4.99 -1.47 2.11
N SER A 12 -5.39 -0.27 1.66
CA SER A 12 -4.54 0.92 1.57
C SER A 12 -4.51 1.75 2.86
N LEU A 13 -5.58 1.73 3.66
CA LEU A 13 -5.61 2.44 4.95
C LEU A 13 -4.64 1.83 5.96
N ILE A 14 -4.45 0.51 5.95
CA ILE A 14 -3.53 -0.18 6.85
C ILE A 14 -2.07 0.33 6.69
N PRO A 15 -1.45 0.29 5.49
CA PRO A 15 -0.13 0.85 5.30
C PRO A 15 -0.07 2.35 5.57
N PHE A 16 -1.12 3.10 5.24
CA PHE A 16 -1.16 4.54 5.53
C PHE A 16 -1.12 4.82 7.04
N ILE A 17 -1.93 4.13 7.83
CA ILE A 17 -1.94 4.25 9.29
C ILE A 17 -0.62 3.74 9.87
N ALA A 18 -0.06 2.66 9.32
CA ALA A 18 1.22 2.10 9.78
C ALA A 18 2.40 3.06 9.61
N ILE A 19 2.28 4.08 8.76
CA ILE A 19 3.30 5.11 8.53
C ILE A 19 3.23 6.24 9.58
N LEU A 20 2.07 6.49 10.18
CA LEU A 20 1.84 7.62 11.09
C LEU A 20 2.60 7.58 12.44
N PRO A 21 2.81 6.44 13.12
CA PRO A 21 3.46 6.43 14.43
C PRO A 21 4.99 6.48 14.27
N PRO A 22 5.68 7.55 14.69
CA PRO A 22 7.11 7.75 14.41
C PRO A 22 8.04 6.65 14.96
N ILE A 23 7.64 6.01 16.06
CA ILE A 23 8.41 4.95 16.74
C ILE A 23 8.13 3.58 16.11
N ILE A 24 6.91 3.36 15.64
CA ILE A 24 6.45 2.07 15.13
C ILE A 24 6.72 1.96 13.62
N HIS A 25 6.81 3.10 12.92
CA HIS A 25 7.07 3.22 11.48
C HIS A 25 8.20 2.31 10.98
N PHE A 26 9.30 2.18 11.73
CA PHE A 26 10.44 1.34 11.34
C PHE A 26 10.11 -0.15 11.26
N PHE A 27 9.11 -0.62 12.03
CA PHE A 27 8.67 -2.02 12.03
C PHE A 27 7.37 -2.20 11.24
N THR A 28 6.42 -1.27 11.35
CA THR A 28 5.09 -1.38 10.73
C THR A 28 4.99 -0.75 9.37
N GLY A 29 5.76 0.29 9.06
CA GLY A 29 5.79 0.91 7.73
C GLY A 29 6.15 -0.10 6.64
N PRO A 30 7.26 -0.87 6.81
CA PRO A 30 7.61 -1.99 5.96
C PRO A 30 6.51 -3.05 5.81
N ILE A 31 5.86 -3.46 6.90
CA ILE A 31 4.95 -4.61 6.92
C ILE A 31 3.50 -4.22 6.56
N GLY A 32 3.14 -2.95 6.67
CA GLY A 32 1.79 -2.44 6.43
C GLY A 32 1.19 -2.86 5.09
N PRO A 33 1.90 -2.74 3.95
CA PRO A 33 1.39 -3.17 2.65
C PRO A 33 1.07 -4.66 2.59
N PHE A 34 1.89 -5.49 3.26
CA PHE A 34 1.65 -6.93 3.33
C PHE A 34 0.36 -7.25 4.10
N ILE A 35 0.15 -6.64 5.26
CA ILE A 35 -1.07 -6.84 6.05
C ILE A 35 -2.31 -6.33 5.29
N GLY A 36 -2.19 -5.16 4.66
CA GLY A 36 -3.23 -4.58 3.81
C GLY A 36 -3.64 -5.51 2.68
N GLY A 37 -2.65 -6.04 1.95
CA GLY A 37 -2.85 -7.05 0.92
C GLY A 37 -3.51 -8.31 1.46
N LEU A 38 -3.01 -8.84 2.59
CA LEU A 38 -3.54 -10.06 3.22
C LEU A 38 -5.03 -9.94 3.53
N ILE A 39 -5.46 -8.82 4.10
CA ILE A 39 -6.87 -8.55 4.38
C ILE A 39 -7.67 -8.41 3.08
N ALA A 40 -7.17 -7.64 2.11
CA ALA A 40 -7.84 -7.46 0.82
C ALA A 40 -8.05 -8.78 0.06
N GLY A 41 -7.03 -9.64 0.03
CA GLY A 41 -7.10 -10.97 -0.59
C GLY A 41 -8.10 -11.89 0.13
N THR A 42 -8.12 -11.83 1.46
CA THR A 42 -9.04 -12.63 2.28
C THR A 42 -10.51 -12.23 2.03
N ILE A 43 -10.81 -10.93 2.01
CA ILE A 43 -12.16 -10.37 1.79
C ILE A 43 -12.71 -10.74 0.42
N THR A 44 -11.84 -10.77 -0.59
CA THR A 44 -12.22 -10.96 -1.99
C THR A 44 -12.08 -12.40 -2.49
N LYS A 45 -11.45 -13.28 -1.70
CA LYS A 45 -11.08 -14.64 -2.11
C LYS A 45 -10.32 -14.62 -3.44
N SER A 46 -9.30 -13.77 -3.52
CA SER A 46 -8.61 -13.46 -4.77
C SER A 46 -7.85 -14.65 -5.35
N ASP A 47 -8.01 -14.86 -6.66
CA ASP A 47 -7.07 -15.63 -7.49
C ASP A 47 -5.83 -14.77 -7.84
N PRO A 48 -4.76 -15.31 -8.46
CA PRO A 48 -3.54 -14.56 -8.75
C PRO A 48 -3.75 -13.29 -9.57
N LEU A 49 -4.67 -13.30 -10.54
CA LEU A 49 -4.96 -12.13 -11.38
C LEU A 49 -5.67 -11.05 -10.56
N LYS A 50 -6.69 -11.43 -9.78
CA LYS A 50 -7.35 -10.51 -8.84
C LYS A 50 -6.36 -9.97 -7.81
N ALA A 51 -5.40 -10.78 -7.35
CA ALA A 51 -4.40 -10.36 -6.39
C ALA A 51 -3.51 -9.26 -6.97
N MET A 52 -3.08 -9.39 -8.23
CA MET A 52 -2.31 -8.35 -8.92
C MET A 52 -3.09 -7.03 -9.04
N LEU A 53 -4.36 -7.09 -9.43
CA LEU A 53 -5.21 -5.91 -9.55
C LEU A 53 -5.47 -5.21 -8.20
N LEU A 54 -5.73 -5.99 -7.14
CA LEU A 54 -5.89 -5.45 -5.78
C LEU A 54 -4.61 -4.77 -5.30
N SER A 55 -3.47 -5.40 -5.54
CA SER A 55 -2.17 -4.91 -5.08
C SER A 55 -1.76 -3.62 -5.79
N LEU A 56 -2.03 -3.53 -7.11
CA LEU A 56 -1.91 -2.28 -7.86
C LEU A 56 -2.83 -1.20 -7.30
N GLY A 57 -4.10 -1.51 -7.06
CA GLY A 57 -5.05 -0.57 -6.47
C GLY A 57 -4.62 -0.05 -5.10
N ILE A 58 -4.14 -0.93 -4.23
CA ILE A 58 -3.59 -0.58 -2.91
C ILE A 58 -2.37 0.33 -3.07
N THR A 59 -1.41 -0.05 -3.92
CA THR A 59 -0.18 0.71 -4.14
C THR A 59 -0.46 2.12 -4.66
N ILE A 60 -1.30 2.24 -5.68
CA ILE A 60 -1.71 3.54 -6.25
C ILE A 60 -2.40 4.39 -5.18
N SER A 61 -3.27 3.79 -4.36
CA SER A 61 -3.97 4.51 -3.29
C SER A 61 -3.02 5.04 -2.21
N VAL A 62 -2.02 4.25 -1.80
CA VAL A 62 -1.00 4.67 -0.83
C VAL A 62 -0.18 5.84 -1.38
N PHE A 63 0.24 5.77 -2.64
CA PHE A 63 0.95 6.88 -3.29
C PHE A 63 0.07 8.12 -3.42
N LEU A 64 -1.22 7.95 -3.72
CA LEU A 64 -2.15 9.06 -3.77
C LEU A 64 -2.26 9.75 -2.41
N TYR A 65 -2.34 9.00 -1.31
CA TYR A 65 -2.35 9.58 0.05
C TYR A 65 -1.05 10.34 0.35
N PHE A 66 0.09 9.79 -0.07
CA PHE A 66 1.39 10.45 0.06
C PHE A 66 1.46 11.77 -0.74
N PHE A 67 1.01 11.77 -2.00
CA PHE A 67 0.93 12.97 -2.83
C PHE A 67 0.01 14.03 -2.23
N ILE A 68 -1.18 13.62 -1.74
CA ILE A 68 -2.11 14.53 -1.06
C ILE A 68 -1.45 15.12 0.19
N ALA A 69 -0.76 14.31 0.98
CA ALA A 69 -0.06 14.80 2.17
C ALA A 69 1.03 15.83 1.82
N ILE A 70 1.78 15.61 0.74
CA ILE A 70 2.76 16.60 0.25
C ILE A 70 2.07 17.89 -0.18
N VAL A 71 0.99 17.83 -0.96
CA VAL A 71 0.30 19.03 -1.45
C VAL A 71 -0.31 19.82 -0.29
N VAL A 72 -0.84 19.15 0.73
CA VAL A 72 -1.54 19.80 1.86
C VAL A 72 -0.56 20.32 2.91
N PHE A 73 0.53 19.60 3.20
CA PHE A 73 1.42 19.89 4.32
C PHE A 73 2.86 20.23 3.90
N GLY A 74 3.20 20.11 2.62
CA GLY A 74 4.58 20.21 2.12
C GLY A 74 5.21 21.57 2.33
N GLU A 75 4.45 22.65 2.14
CA GLU A 75 4.92 24.03 2.40
C GLU A 75 5.14 24.28 3.89
N SER A 76 4.28 23.71 4.75
CA SER A 76 4.35 23.90 6.20
C SER A 76 5.50 23.13 6.86
N LEU A 77 5.95 22.05 6.23
CA LEU A 77 6.96 21.14 6.79
C LEU A 77 8.30 21.19 6.04
N SER A 78 8.44 22.08 5.05
CA SER A 78 9.62 22.14 4.16
C SER A 78 10.01 20.78 3.58
N LEU A 79 8.99 19.94 3.29
CA LEU A 79 9.18 18.53 2.89
C LEU A 79 9.50 18.33 1.41
N VAL A 80 9.40 19.39 0.61
CA VAL A 80 9.66 19.35 -0.82
C VAL A 80 10.98 20.06 -1.07
N PRO A 81 12.07 19.32 -1.31
CA PRO A 81 13.29 19.92 -1.85
C PRO A 81 12.96 20.58 -3.19
N ASP A 82 13.50 21.77 -3.44
CA ASP A 82 13.25 22.54 -4.68
C ASP A 82 13.63 21.76 -5.96
N ASP A 83 14.51 20.76 -5.82
CA ASP A 83 14.92 19.85 -6.90
C ASP A 83 14.48 18.41 -6.60
N PHE A 84 13.54 17.89 -7.40
CA PHE A 84 13.24 16.45 -7.44
C PHE A 84 14.40 15.73 -8.15
N SER A 85 15.48 15.52 -7.42
CA SER A 85 16.72 14.93 -7.94
C SER A 85 16.49 13.51 -8.47
N LEU A 86 17.45 13.04 -9.29
CA LEU A 86 17.55 11.64 -9.73
C LEU A 86 17.46 10.65 -8.53
N GLY A 87 17.95 11.05 -7.36
CA GLY A 87 17.83 10.28 -6.12
C GLY A 87 16.39 10.17 -5.61
N GLY A 88 15.61 11.25 -5.68
CA GLY A 88 14.18 11.25 -5.32
C GLY A 88 13.35 10.30 -6.20
N ILE A 89 13.61 10.30 -7.51
CA ILE A 89 12.96 9.38 -8.47
C ILE A 89 13.29 7.92 -8.15
N LEU A 90 14.57 7.63 -7.89
CA LEU A 90 15.02 6.28 -7.55
C LEU A 90 14.37 5.77 -6.26
N ILE A 91 14.38 6.57 -5.18
CA ILE A 91 13.78 6.19 -3.90
C ILE A 91 12.26 5.95 -4.06
N THR A 92 11.57 6.86 -4.75
CA THR A 92 10.12 6.75 -4.99
C THR A 92 9.77 5.50 -5.78
N SER A 93 10.59 5.16 -6.79
CA SER A 93 10.42 3.96 -7.61
C SER A 93 10.67 2.66 -6.83
N ILE A 94 11.71 2.64 -5.99
CA ILE A 94 11.99 1.50 -5.10
C ILE A 94 10.83 1.30 -4.11
N LEU A 95 10.33 2.38 -3.50
CA LEU A 95 9.17 2.33 -2.60
C LEU A 95 7.91 1.81 -3.31
N PHE A 96 7.71 2.20 -4.57
CA PHE A 96 6.57 1.72 -5.36
C PHE A 96 6.64 0.21 -5.57
N ILE A 97 7.78 -0.30 -6.03
CA ILE A 97 8.00 -1.74 -6.25
C ILE A 97 7.88 -2.50 -4.92
N TYR A 98 8.41 -1.93 -3.85
CA TYR A 98 8.37 -2.51 -2.51
C TYR A 98 6.93 -2.68 -2.01
N ILE A 99 6.12 -1.62 -2.04
CA ILE A 99 4.72 -1.65 -1.61
C ILE A 99 3.92 -2.60 -2.49
N LEU A 100 4.13 -2.57 -3.81
CA LEU A 100 3.47 -3.47 -4.75
C LEU A 100 3.79 -4.94 -4.47
N GLY A 101 5.08 -5.26 -4.29
CA GLY A 101 5.53 -6.63 -4.03
C GLY A 101 4.98 -7.19 -2.72
N LEU A 102 5.03 -6.42 -1.64
CA LEU A 102 4.51 -6.85 -0.35
C LEU A 102 2.98 -6.97 -0.34
N SER A 103 2.29 -6.00 -0.94
CA SER A 103 0.84 -6.07 -1.10
C SER A 103 0.42 -7.29 -1.93
N LEU A 104 1.17 -7.61 -2.99
CA LEU A 104 0.94 -8.79 -3.81
C LEU A 104 1.11 -10.10 -3.02
N LEU A 105 2.21 -10.23 -2.29
CA LEU A 105 2.44 -11.41 -1.45
C LEU A 105 1.33 -11.59 -0.41
N GLY A 106 0.96 -10.51 0.29
CA GLY A 106 -0.15 -10.53 1.24
C GLY A 106 -1.44 -10.97 0.58
N THR A 107 -1.80 -10.35 -0.55
CA THR A 107 -3.05 -10.62 -1.26
C THR A 107 -3.15 -12.05 -1.77
N ILE A 108 -2.05 -12.61 -2.30
CA ILE A 108 -2.00 -14.02 -2.72
C ILE A 108 -2.24 -14.94 -1.53
N ILE A 109 -1.53 -14.73 -0.41
CA ILE A 109 -1.65 -15.58 0.78
C ILE A 109 -3.06 -15.50 1.37
N GLY A 110 -3.60 -14.29 1.52
CA GLY A 110 -4.96 -14.08 2.04
C GLY A 110 -6.02 -14.69 1.13
N GLY A 111 -5.88 -14.54 -0.19
CA GLY A 111 -6.76 -15.13 -1.18
C GLY A 111 -6.76 -16.65 -1.13
N TYR A 112 -5.57 -17.27 -1.14
CA TYR A 112 -5.39 -18.71 -1.11
C TYR A 112 -6.00 -19.34 0.17
N ASN A 113 -5.67 -18.77 1.34
CA ASN A 113 -6.19 -19.27 2.62
C ASN A 113 -7.72 -19.19 2.71
N SER A 114 -8.32 -18.11 2.19
CA SER A 114 -9.77 -17.88 2.19
C SER A 114 -10.52 -18.77 1.17
N GLN A 115 -9.85 -19.22 0.12
CA GLN A 115 -10.38 -20.19 -0.85
C GLN A 115 -10.32 -21.62 -0.32
N LYS A 116 -9.27 -21.98 0.43
CA LYS A 116 -9.10 -23.32 1.03
C LYS A 116 -10.06 -23.61 2.17
N ASN A 117 -10.44 -22.60 2.95
CA ASN A 117 -11.39 -22.73 4.07
C ASN A 117 -12.87 -22.66 3.62
N LYS A 118 -13.19 -23.24 2.45
CA LYS A 118 -14.56 -23.42 1.94
C LYS A 118 -14.96 -24.88 2.08
#